data_AF-A0A5E7CSW6-F1
#
_entry.id   AF-A0A5E7CSW6-F1
#
_cell.length_a   1.000
_cell.length_b   1.000
_cell.length_c   1.000
_cell.angle_alpha   90.00
_cell.angle_beta   90.00
_cell.angle_gamma   90.00
#
_symmetry.space_group_name_H-M   'P 1'
#
loop_
_entity.id
_entity.type
_entity.pdbx_description
1 polymer ?
#
loop_
_entity_poly.entity_id
_entity_poly.type
_entity_poly.pdbx_seq_one_letter_code
_entity_poly.pdbx_strand_id
1 'polypeptide(L)'
;MRGTPTPLSVAFIDAAGTVLQIEDMEPETEVMHWSTLPAREGLEMEIGNFQRLGIAPGSRLIRREYSSKSQSSHRAIFRCHTGWGYRHRLRTPLMG
;
A
#
# COMPACT_ATOMS: atom_id res chain seq x y z
N MET A 1 5.56 6.81 6.65
CA MET A 1 4.73 7.94 6.18
C MET A 1 5.49 9.27 6.01
N ARG A 2 6.81 9.27 5.78
CA ARG A 2 7.61 10.51 5.58
C ARG A 2 7.07 11.33 4.40
N GLY A 3 6.78 12.61 4.61
CA GLY A 3 6.27 13.52 3.59
C GLY A 3 4.84 13.17 3.13
N THR A 4 4.07 12.55 4.02
CA THR A 4 2.66 12.18 3.80
C THR A 4 1.83 12.77 4.95
N PRO A 5 1.17 13.92 4.75
CA PRO A 5 0.44 14.63 5.80
C PRO A 5 -0.95 14.05 6.09
N THR A 6 -1.49 13.24 5.18
CA THR A 6 -2.79 12.57 5.36
C THR A 6 -2.60 11.24 6.09
N PRO A 7 -3.37 10.94 7.14
CA PRO A 7 -3.34 9.64 7.80
C PRO A 7 -3.92 8.57 6.88
N LEU A 8 -3.24 7.44 6.81
CA LEU A 8 -3.63 6.30 5.97
C LEU A 8 -3.73 5.05 6.84
N SER A 9 -4.42 4.03 6.33
CA SER A 9 -4.27 2.65 6.78
C SER A 9 -3.67 1.84 5.64
N VAL A 10 -2.91 0.79 5.96
CA VAL A 10 -2.40 -0.20 5.00
C VAL A 10 -2.96 -1.57 5.30
N ALA A 11 -3.54 -2.23 4.29
CA ALA A 11 -3.89 -3.65 4.34
C ALA A 11 -2.79 -4.48 3.66
N PHE A 12 -2.22 -5.43 4.39
CA PHE A 12 -1.28 -6.41 3.85
C PHE A 12 -2.02 -7.59 3.26
N ILE A 13 -1.72 -7.94 2.01
CA ILE A 13 -2.47 -8.91 1.22
C ILE A 13 -1.54 -10.04 0.74
N ASP A 14 -1.95 -11.29 0.92
CA ASP A 14 -1.20 -12.47 0.47
C ASP A 14 -1.30 -12.73 -1.05
N ALA A 15 -0.64 -13.79 -1.53
CA ALA A 15 -0.67 -14.17 -2.93
C ALA A 15 -2.06 -14.61 -3.43
N ALA A 16 -2.91 -15.14 -2.55
CA ALA A 16 -4.28 -15.53 -2.85
C ALA A 16 -5.25 -14.33 -2.85
N GLY A 17 -4.77 -13.14 -2.47
CA GLY A 17 -5.58 -11.93 -2.37
C GLY A 17 -6.26 -11.77 -1.01
N THR A 18 -5.90 -12.57 0.00
CA THR A 18 -6.47 -12.48 1.35
C THR A 18 -5.81 -11.35 2.12
N VAL A 19 -6.62 -10.49 2.74
CA VAL A 19 -6.15 -9.49 3.71
C VAL A 19 -5.67 -10.23 4.96
N LEU A 20 -4.41 -10.06 5.31
CA LEU A 20 -3.76 -10.69 6.47
C LEU A 20 -3.85 -9.81 7.72
N GLN A 21 -3.63 -8.51 7.53
CA GLN A 21 -3.42 -7.55 8.61
C GLN A 21 -3.75 -6.16 8.07
N ILE A 22 -4.28 -5.28 8.93
CA ILE A 22 -4.53 -3.88 8.64
C ILE A 22 -3.88 -3.06 9.74
N GLU A 23 -3.08 -2.07 9.36
CA GLU A 23 -2.39 -1.16 10.29
C GLU A 23 -2.76 0.27 9.96
N ASP A 24 -3.04 1.07 10.99
CA ASP A 24 -3.16 2.52 10.87
C ASP A 24 -1.76 3.16 10.88
N MET A 25 -1.56 4.13 10.02
CA MET A 25 -0.29 4.80 9.81
C MET A 25 -0.41 6.29 10.11
N GLU A 26 0.40 6.75 11.05
CA GLU A 26 0.43 8.16 11.46
C GLU A 26 1.12 9.04 10.40
N PRO A 27 0.62 10.26 10.15
CA PRO A 27 1.24 11.21 9.21
C PRO A 27 2.68 11.56 9.56
N GLU A 28 3.50 11.86 8.54
CA GLU A 28 4.87 12.37 8.69
C GLU A 28 5.82 11.51 9.55
N THR A 29 5.47 10.25 9.80
CA THR A 29 6.28 9.34 10.61
C THR A 29 7.24 8.49 9.78
N GLU A 30 8.29 8.01 10.45
CA GLU A 30 9.24 7.01 9.92
C GLU A 30 8.99 5.59 10.46
N VAL A 31 7.90 5.40 11.20
CA VAL A 31 7.53 4.10 11.75
C VAL A 31 7.34 3.11 10.60
N MET A 32 7.99 1.96 10.73
CA MET A 32 7.89 0.88 9.76
C MET A 32 6.76 -0.06 10.17
N HIS A 33 5.81 -0.26 9.27
CA HIS A 33 4.74 -1.24 9.43
C HIS A 33 5.12 -2.50 8.67
N TRP A 34 5.26 -3.61 9.40
CA TRP A 34 5.63 -4.90 8.84
C TRP A 34 4.43 -5.82 8.86
N SER A 35 4.26 -6.57 7.76
CA SER A 35 3.33 -7.70 7.76
C SER A 35 3.88 -8.81 8.65
N THR A 36 3.05 -9.32 9.53
CA THR A 36 3.36 -10.48 10.39
C THR A 36 3.49 -11.79 9.60
N LEU A 37 2.85 -11.87 8.43
CA LEU A 37 2.87 -13.01 7.53
C LEU A 37 3.38 -12.61 6.12
N PRO A 38 3.80 -13.56 5.27
CA PRO A 38 4.27 -13.25 3.92
C PRO A 38 3.22 -12.55 3.05
N ALA A 39 3.28 -11.23 2.98
CA ALA A 39 2.45 -10.41 2.11
C ALA A 39 3.07 -10.25 0.73
N ARG A 40 2.23 -10.17 -0.31
CA ARG A 40 2.63 -9.85 -1.68
C ARG A 40 2.39 -8.39 -2.01
N GLU A 41 1.34 -7.81 -1.45
CA GLU A 41 0.85 -6.48 -1.80
C GLU A 41 0.48 -5.72 -0.52
N GLY A 42 0.66 -4.39 -0.57
CA GLY A 42 0.08 -3.45 0.39
C GLY A 42 -0.94 -2.58 -0.32
N LEU A 43 -2.15 -2.48 0.23
CA LEU A 43 -3.19 -1.56 -0.23
C LEU A 43 -3.32 -0.43 0.77
N GLU A 44 -3.05 0.81 0.34
CA GLU A 44 -3.18 2.01 1.18
C GLU A 44 -4.50 2.73 0.88
N MET A 45 -5.17 3.19 1.92
CA MET A 45 -6.39 3.99 1.85
C MET A 45 -6.40 5.02 2.97
N GLU A 46 -7.21 6.07 2.89
CA GLU A 46 -7.38 6.98 4.04
C GLU A 46 -7.85 6.22 5.28
N ILE A 47 -7.40 6.65 6.45
CA ILE A 47 -7.72 5.99 7.72
C ILE A 47 -9.23 5.81 7.91
N GLY A 48 -9.64 4.63 8.41
CA GLY A 48 -11.04 4.26 8.61
C GLY A 48 -11.78 3.74 7.36
N ASN A 49 -11.20 3.85 6.16
CA ASN A 49 -11.86 3.36 4.94
C ASN A 49 -12.07 1.85 4.90
N PHE A 50 -11.12 1.06 5.41
CA PHE A 50 -11.30 -0.39 5.49
C PHE A 50 -12.52 -0.75 6.33
N GLN A 51 -12.67 -0.13 7.50
CA GLN A 51 -13.84 -0.32 8.38
C GLN A 51 -15.13 0.12 7.68
N ARG A 52 -15.13 1.30 7.06
CA ARG A 52 -16.30 1.82 6.32
C ARG A 52 -16.75 0.90 5.19
N LEU A 53 -15.80 0.23 4.53
CA LEU A 53 -16.07 -0.71 3.44
C LEU A 53 -16.30 -2.16 3.93
N GLY A 54 -16.23 -2.41 5.24
CA GLY A 54 -16.36 -3.76 5.81
C GLY A 54 -15.20 -4.70 5.45
N ILE A 55 -14.03 -4.15 5.14
CA ILE A 55 -12.82 -4.90 4.83
C ILE A 55 -12.06 -5.15 6.13
N ALA A 56 -11.74 -6.42 6.38
CA ALA A 56 -11.05 -6.89 7.58
C ALA A 56 -10.09 -8.04 7.22
N PRO A 57 -9.21 -8.48 8.14
CA PRO A 57 -8.48 -9.73 7.96
C PRO A 57 -9.42 -10.87 7.56
N GLY A 58 -9.04 -11.61 6.51
CA GLY A 58 -9.87 -12.64 5.88
C GLY A 58 -10.70 -12.16 4.67
N SER A 59 -10.89 -10.85 4.47
CA SER A 59 -11.47 -10.32 3.23
C SER A 59 -10.58 -10.66 2.03
N ARG A 60 -11.17 -10.78 0.84
CA ARG A 60 -10.44 -11.18 -0.38
C ARG A 60 -10.56 -10.18 -1.51
N LEU A 61 -9.42 -9.80 -2.07
CA LEU A 61 -9.32 -9.05 -3.32
C LEU A 61 -9.77 -9.92 -4.49
N ILE A 62 -10.88 -9.54 -5.14
CA ILE A 62 -11.50 -10.32 -6.21
C ILE A 62 -10.99 -9.95 -7.61
N ARG A 63 -10.44 -8.75 -7.79
CA ARG A 63 -10.01 -8.24 -9.10
C ARG A 63 -8.81 -7.32 -8.95
N ARG A 64 -7.83 -7.49 -9.82
CA ARG A 64 -6.67 -6.61 -9.98
C ARG A 64 -6.76 -5.97 -11.35
N GLU A 65 -7.34 -4.79 -11.41
CA GLU A 65 -7.40 -4.02 -12.64
C GLU A 65 -6.56 -2.77 -12.52
N TYR A 66 -5.64 -2.62 -13.47
CA TYR A 66 -4.87 -1.41 -13.61
C TYR A 66 -5.56 -0.50 -14.62
N SER A 67 -5.95 0.70 -14.20
CA SER A 67 -6.49 1.73 -15.10
C SER A 67 -5.53 2.91 -15.17
N SER A 68 -5.06 3.21 -16.39
CA SER A 68 -4.18 4.34 -16.68
C SER A 68 -4.82 5.71 -16.43
N LYS A 69 -6.13 5.78 -16.14
CA LYS A 69 -6.86 7.03 -15.92
C LYS A 69 -6.71 7.63 -14.51
N SER A 70 -6.08 6.96 -13.54
CA SER A 70 -6.00 7.42 -12.13
C SER A 70 -4.58 7.75 -11.62
N GLN A 71 -3.60 7.95 -12.50
CA GLN A 71 -2.21 8.25 -12.13
C GLN A 71 -1.98 9.65 -11.48
N SER A 72 -2.99 10.28 -10.90
CA SER A 72 -2.88 11.64 -10.34
C SER A 72 -2.58 11.68 -8.83
N SER A 73 -2.65 10.59 -8.06
CA SER A 73 -2.45 10.72 -6.60
C SER A 73 -2.01 9.49 -5.79
N HIS A 74 -1.88 8.28 -6.32
CA HIS A 74 -1.54 7.13 -5.47
C HIS A 74 -0.03 6.86 -5.48
N ARG A 75 0.67 7.39 -4.47
CA ARG A 75 2.05 6.99 -4.15
C ARG A 75 2.02 5.64 -3.42
N ALA A 76 2.97 4.79 -3.81
CA ALA A 76 3.47 3.58 -3.15
C ALA A 76 2.56 2.34 -3.11
N ILE A 77 2.66 1.51 -4.17
CA ILE A 77 2.54 0.05 -4.00
C ILE A 77 3.78 -0.40 -3.21
N PHE A 78 3.65 -0.63 -1.92
CA PHE A 78 4.69 -1.31 -1.14
C PHE A 78 4.73 -2.78 -1.57
N ARG A 79 5.75 -3.15 -2.34
CA ARG A 79 6.15 -4.55 -2.50
C ARG A 79 6.95 -4.93 -1.26
N CYS A 80 6.37 -5.72 -0.37
CA CYS A 80 7.13 -6.41 0.66
C CYS A 80 8.07 -7.40 -0.03
N HIS A 81 9.33 -7.01 -0.22
CA HIS A 81 10.35 -7.89 -0.79
C HIS A 81 10.76 -8.93 0.25
N THR A 82 10.48 -10.19 -0.03
CA THR A 82 11.21 -11.32 0.54
C THR A 82 12.67 -11.24 0.08
N GLY A 83 13.49 -10.45 0.77
CA GLY A 83 14.95 -10.38 0.62
C GLY A 83 15.49 -9.75 -0.67
N TRP A 84 16.50 -8.88 -0.50
CA TRP A 84 17.43 -8.32 -1.51
C TRP A 84 17.00 -7.07 -2.31
N GLY A 85 17.40 -5.90 -1.80
CA GLY A 85 18.02 -4.79 -2.56
C GLY A 85 17.12 -3.84 -3.38
N TYR A 86 17.01 -2.59 -2.95
CA TYR A 86 16.36 -1.50 -3.69
C TYR A 86 17.38 -0.64 -4.47
N ARG A 87 17.05 -0.25 -5.72
CA ARG A 87 17.73 0.85 -6.44
C ARG A 87 16.68 1.74 -7.12
N HIS A 88 16.48 2.94 -6.60
CA HIS A 88 15.65 3.97 -7.25
C HIS A 88 16.37 4.55 -8.47
N ARG A 89 15.70 4.63 -9.62
CA ARG A 89 16.05 5.56 -10.70
C ARG A 89 14.79 6.35 -11.08
N LEU A 90 14.72 7.60 -10.61
CA LEU A 90 13.76 8.58 -11.09
C LEU A 90 14.12 8.93 -12.54
N ARG A 91 13.21 8.69 -13.49
CA ARG A 91 13.25 9.32 -14.81
C ARG A 91 12.36 10.55 -14.76
N THR A 92 12.96 11.73 -14.74
CA THR A 92 12.29 12.98 -15.14
C THR A 92 12.03 12.96 -16.64
N PRO A 93 10.84 13.35 -17.14
CA PRO A 93 10.68 13.75 -18.52
C PRO A 93 11.25 15.16 -18.70
N LEU A 94 12.26 15.29 -19.56
CA LEU A 94 12.66 16.58 -20.14
C LEU A 94 11.52 17.04 -21.05
N MET A 95 11.02 18.26 -20.82
CA MET A 95 10.22 18.96 -21.82
C MET A 95 11.12 19.37 -23.00
N GLY A 96 10.60 19.16 -24.20
CA GLY A 96 11.10 19.67 -25.48
C GLY A 96 9.92 19.71 -26.44
#